data_AF-A0AA97IQ26-F1
#
_entry.id   AF-A0AA97IQ26-F1
#
_cell.length_a   1.000
_cell.length_b   1.000
_cell.length_c   1.000
_cell.angle_alpha   90.00
_cell.angle_beta   90.00
_cell.angle_gamma   90.00
#
_symmetry.space_group_name_H-M   'P 1'
#
loop_
_entity.id
_entity.type
_entity.pdbx_description
1 polymer ?
#
loop_
_entity_poly.entity_id
_entity_poly.type
_entity_poly.pdbx_seq_one_letter_code
_entity_poly.pdbx_strand_id
1 'polypeptide(L)'
;MVEYLSNQNGVITEIVYPEAINMFSVNLFRTLPPSSNPNGAEFDPEEDEPTLESSWPHLQLVYELFLRFLESPDFQPNIAKRFIDHQFVLQLLDLFDSEDPRERDFLKTVLHRIYGKFLGLRAFIRKQINNVFYRFIYETEHHNGIAELLEILGSIINGFALPLKEEHKQFLLKVLLPLHKAKSLSVYHPQLTYCVVQFLEKDPSLSEAVIKSLLKFWPKTHSPKEVMFLNELEELLDVIEPAEFQKVMVPLFRQISKSVSSPHFQVAERALYYWNNEYIMSLIADNSHIILPIMFPALNRNSKTHWNKTIHGLIYNALKLFMEMNQRLFDECSKNYKQEKQQEREKLSQREELWQQVETLAKTNPEFTKTRQYNVGVPMSDSQILYDQYNDSCDLTYDKIEQQTRSQPPLTQQQQQQPNQEPREVRQAIATLTTLHNY
;
A
#
# COMPACT_ATOMS: atom_id res chain seq x y z
N MET A 1 -24.48 -24.11 28.04
CA MET A 1 -24.28 -24.85 26.77
C MET A 1 -22.85 -24.76 26.27
N VAL A 2 -22.25 -23.57 26.18
CA VAL A 2 -20.85 -23.38 25.75
C VAL A 2 -19.85 -24.20 26.58
N GLU A 3 -19.92 -24.09 27.91
CA GLU A 3 -19.07 -24.89 28.82
C GLU A 3 -19.34 -26.39 28.72
N TYR A 4 -20.61 -26.76 28.50
CA TYR A 4 -21.03 -28.16 28.41
C TYR A 4 -20.44 -28.85 27.17
N LEU A 5 -20.47 -28.18 26.01
CA LEU A 5 -19.81 -28.68 24.79
C LEU A 5 -18.28 -28.67 24.89
N SER A 6 -17.70 -27.77 25.68
CA SER A 6 -16.25 -27.70 25.87
C SER A 6 -15.73 -28.84 26.76
N ASN A 7 -16.53 -29.28 27.74
CA ASN A 7 -16.08 -30.17 28.81
C ASN A 7 -16.50 -31.64 28.63
N GLN A 8 -17.42 -31.94 27.72
CA GLN A 8 -17.95 -33.31 27.52
C GLN A 8 -17.78 -33.79 26.07
N ASN A 9 -17.21 -34.98 25.91
CA ASN A 9 -17.07 -35.66 24.62
C ASN A 9 -18.30 -36.50 24.30
N GLY A 10 -18.61 -36.70 23.02
CA GLY A 10 -19.72 -37.52 22.53
C GLY A 10 -21.11 -36.87 22.62
N VAL A 11 -21.18 -35.57 22.92
CA VAL A 11 -22.43 -34.82 23.07
C VAL A 11 -23.09 -34.51 21.72
N ILE A 12 -22.28 -34.36 20.65
CA ILE A 12 -22.77 -33.99 19.32
C ILE A 12 -23.33 -35.23 18.62
N THR A 13 -24.63 -35.46 18.79
CA THR A 13 -25.38 -36.52 18.10
C THR A 13 -26.03 -36.00 16.82
N GLU A 14 -26.44 -36.89 15.91
CA GLU A 14 -27.01 -36.50 14.60
C GLU A 14 -28.22 -35.57 14.72
N ILE A 15 -29.03 -35.72 15.77
CA ILE A 15 -30.23 -34.90 16.04
C ILE A 15 -29.89 -33.47 16.46
N VAL A 16 -28.68 -33.21 16.95
CA VAL A 16 -28.27 -31.87 17.42
C VAL A 16 -27.90 -30.95 16.26
N TYR A 17 -27.43 -31.50 15.13
CA TYR A 17 -27.02 -30.72 13.96
C TYR A 17 -28.11 -29.77 13.42
N PRO A 18 -29.33 -30.23 13.08
CA PRO A 18 -30.37 -29.34 12.57
C PRO A 18 -30.75 -28.26 13.60
N GLU A 19 -30.86 -28.63 14.88
CA GLU A 19 -31.25 -27.69 15.94
C GLU A 19 -30.19 -26.62 16.19
N ALA A 20 -28.90 -26.99 16.22
CA ALA A 20 -27.81 -26.05 16.41
C ALA A 20 -27.69 -25.06 15.24
N ILE A 21 -27.83 -25.54 14.00
CA ILE A 21 -27.75 -24.71 12.79
C ILE A 21 -28.98 -23.81 12.67
N ASN A 22 -30.17 -24.32 12.98
CA ASN A 22 -31.40 -23.52 12.98
C ASN A 22 -31.34 -22.45 14.08
N MET A 23 -30.88 -22.79 15.28
CA MET A 23 -30.69 -21.83 16.37
C MET A 23 -29.71 -20.72 15.97
N PHE A 24 -28.57 -21.06 15.34
CA PHE A 24 -27.65 -20.06 14.81
C PHE A 24 -28.34 -19.17 13.76
N SER A 25 -29.02 -19.78 12.79
CA SER A 25 -29.66 -19.07 11.67
C SER A 25 -30.73 -18.08 12.15
N VAL A 26 -31.59 -18.48 13.08
CA VAL A 26 -32.68 -17.64 13.61
C VAL A 26 -32.16 -16.45 14.42
N ASN A 27 -31.02 -16.60 15.11
CA ASN A 27 -30.46 -15.54 15.94
C ASN A 27 -29.60 -14.56 15.13
N LEU A 28 -28.84 -15.02 14.13
CA LEU A 28 -27.91 -14.16 13.39
C LEU A 28 -28.49 -13.59 12.09
N PHE A 29 -29.20 -14.40 11.29
CA PHE A 29 -29.57 -13.99 9.93
C PHE A 29 -30.70 -12.97 9.96
N ARG A 30 -30.30 -11.71 9.89
CA ARG A 30 -31.14 -10.52 9.90
C ARG A 30 -30.66 -9.54 8.84
N THR A 31 -31.55 -8.69 8.37
CA THR A 31 -31.14 -7.51 7.59
C THR A 31 -30.44 -6.53 8.53
N LEU A 32 -29.25 -6.08 8.14
CA LEU A 32 -28.49 -5.10 8.91
C LEU A 32 -29.25 -3.76 8.95
N PRO A 33 -29.15 -3.01 10.07
CA PRO A 33 -29.74 -1.68 10.15
C PRO A 33 -29.13 -0.75 9.09
N PRO A 34 -29.85 0.33 8.68
CA PRO A 34 -29.27 1.33 7.80
C PRO A 34 -28.02 1.94 8.44
N SER A 35 -27.02 2.25 7.61
CA SER A 35 -25.76 2.78 8.13
C SER A 35 -25.98 4.11 8.86
N SER A 36 -25.31 4.24 10.01
CA SER A 36 -25.30 5.46 10.82
C SER A 36 -24.40 6.54 10.21
N ASN A 37 -23.47 6.16 9.33
CA ASN A 37 -22.41 7.03 8.86
C ASN A 37 -22.83 7.84 7.62
N PRO A 38 -22.39 9.10 7.49
CA PRO A 38 -22.78 9.96 6.38
C PRO A 38 -22.15 9.50 5.07
N ASN A 39 -22.98 9.19 4.06
CA ASN A 39 -22.51 8.88 2.72
C ASN A 39 -22.06 10.16 1.98
N GLY A 40 -20.83 10.22 1.48
CA GLY A 40 -20.36 11.41 0.75
C GLY A 40 -18.93 11.34 0.20
N ALA A 41 -18.51 12.38 -0.50
CA ALA A 41 -17.14 12.52 -1.02
C ALA A 41 -16.12 12.99 0.03
N GLU A 42 -16.61 13.57 1.14
CA GLU A 42 -15.83 13.97 2.32
C GLU A 42 -15.83 12.88 3.41
N PHE A 43 -16.41 11.72 3.11
CA PHE A 43 -16.45 10.56 3.98
C PHE A 43 -15.05 9.95 4.11
N ASP A 44 -14.53 9.89 5.33
CA ASP A 44 -13.34 9.12 5.68
C ASP A 44 -13.73 7.93 6.57
N PRO A 45 -13.71 6.69 6.05
CA PRO A 45 -14.05 5.51 6.83
C PRO A 45 -13.10 5.26 8.02
N GLU A 46 -11.95 5.92 8.10
CA GLU A 46 -11.08 5.84 9.29
C GLU A 46 -11.60 6.67 10.48
N GLU A 47 -12.43 7.68 10.21
CA GLU A 47 -13.00 8.56 11.23
C GLU A 47 -14.37 8.07 11.74
N ASP A 48 -14.90 7.00 11.15
CA ASP A 48 -16.19 6.43 11.51
C ASP A 48 -16.20 5.86 12.94
N GLU A 49 -17.15 6.33 13.76
CA GLU A 49 -17.44 5.71 15.04
C GLU A 49 -18.25 4.42 14.80
N PRO A 50 -17.74 3.24 15.19
CA PRO A 50 -18.43 1.99 14.92
C PRO A 50 -19.74 1.91 15.72
N THR A 51 -20.88 1.74 15.04
CA THR A 51 -22.14 1.44 15.71
C THR A 51 -22.09 0.03 16.29
N LEU A 52 -22.04 -0.06 17.62
CA LEU A 52 -22.03 -1.35 18.32
C LEU A 52 -23.42 -1.98 18.34
N GLU A 53 -23.49 -3.30 18.14
CA GLU A 53 -24.74 -4.03 18.17
C GLU A 53 -25.30 -4.10 19.60
N SER A 54 -26.51 -3.59 19.79
CA SER A 54 -27.19 -3.50 21.09
C SER A 54 -27.45 -4.88 21.73
N SER A 55 -27.67 -5.89 20.88
CA SER A 55 -27.94 -7.27 21.29
C SER A 55 -26.68 -8.13 21.44
N TRP A 56 -25.49 -7.51 21.39
CA TRP A 56 -24.20 -8.18 21.43
C TRP A 56 -24.02 -9.20 22.57
N PRO A 57 -24.42 -8.93 23.84
CA PRO A 57 -24.24 -9.91 24.92
C PRO A 57 -24.90 -11.28 24.64
N HIS A 58 -26.01 -11.29 23.88
CA HIS A 58 -26.66 -12.51 23.44
C HIS A 58 -25.97 -13.09 22.19
N LEU A 59 -25.74 -12.26 21.16
CA LEU A 59 -25.15 -12.71 19.90
C LEU A 59 -23.75 -13.30 20.08
N GLN A 60 -22.94 -12.71 20.96
CA GLN A 60 -21.63 -13.23 21.33
C GLN A 60 -21.71 -14.70 21.78
N LEU A 61 -22.64 -15.04 22.66
CA LEU A 61 -22.81 -16.41 23.15
C LEU A 61 -23.25 -17.36 22.04
N VAL A 62 -24.08 -16.89 21.09
CA VAL A 62 -24.50 -17.68 19.93
C VAL A 62 -23.32 -17.96 19.00
N TYR A 63 -22.50 -16.94 18.69
CA TYR A 63 -21.28 -17.10 17.89
C TYR A 63 -20.28 -18.04 18.57
N GLU A 64 -20.00 -17.85 19.86
CA GLU A 64 -19.10 -18.70 20.63
C GLU A 64 -19.58 -20.16 20.66
N LEU A 65 -20.89 -20.37 20.88
CA LEU A 65 -21.47 -21.71 20.91
C LEU A 65 -21.33 -22.40 19.55
N PHE A 66 -21.62 -21.70 18.45
CA PHE A 66 -21.52 -22.26 17.11
C PHE A 66 -20.07 -22.52 16.70
N LEU A 67 -19.15 -21.63 17.07
CA LEU A 67 -17.72 -21.83 16.82
C LEU A 67 -17.21 -23.07 17.55
N ARG A 68 -17.55 -23.25 18.84
CA ARG A 68 -17.18 -24.46 19.59
C ARG A 68 -17.82 -25.72 19.01
N PHE A 69 -19.05 -25.63 18.54
CA PHE A 69 -19.71 -26.72 17.82
C PHE A 69 -18.95 -27.11 16.54
N LEU A 70 -18.52 -26.13 15.73
CA LEU A 70 -17.73 -26.39 14.51
C LEU A 70 -16.33 -26.92 14.82
N GLU A 71 -15.68 -26.44 15.88
CA GLU A 71 -14.30 -26.80 16.24
C GLU A 71 -14.19 -28.12 17.00
N SER A 72 -15.30 -28.63 17.54
CA SER A 72 -15.35 -29.90 18.26
C SER A 72 -14.72 -31.04 17.45
N PRO A 73 -13.91 -31.91 18.08
CA PRO A 73 -13.34 -33.09 17.42
C PRO A 73 -14.40 -34.10 16.98
N ASP A 74 -15.57 -34.11 17.64
CA ASP A 74 -16.69 -34.99 17.33
C ASP A 74 -17.56 -34.47 16.17
N PHE A 75 -17.24 -33.28 15.63
CA PHE A 75 -17.98 -32.69 14.53
C PHE A 75 -17.78 -33.47 13.22
N GLN A 76 -18.89 -33.87 12.60
CA GLN A 76 -18.92 -34.67 11.36
C GLN A 76 -19.43 -33.83 10.18
N PRO A 77 -18.55 -33.39 9.27
CA PRO A 77 -18.95 -32.56 8.11
C PRO A 77 -19.96 -33.25 7.18
N ASN A 78 -19.97 -34.58 7.12
CA ASN A 78 -20.87 -35.34 6.25
C ASN A 78 -22.34 -35.26 6.65
N ILE A 79 -22.64 -35.02 7.94
CA ILE A 79 -23.99 -34.80 8.43
C ILE A 79 -24.35 -33.33 8.27
N ALA A 80 -23.46 -32.44 8.73
CA ALA A 80 -23.67 -30.99 8.70
C ALA A 80 -23.89 -30.42 7.30
N LYS A 81 -23.28 -30.99 6.25
CA LYS A 81 -23.43 -30.52 4.85
C LYS A 81 -24.86 -30.54 4.32
N ARG A 82 -25.78 -31.28 4.97
CA ARG A 82 -27.21 -31.30 4.61
C ARG A 82 -27.94 -30.02 5.04
N PHE A 83 -27.35 -29.26 5.97
CA PHE A 83 -27.95 -28.10 6.62
C PHE A 83 -27.13 -26.83 6.37
N ILE A 84 -25.81 -26.94 6.25
CA ILE A 84 -24.94 -25.85 5.82
C ILE A 84 -24.83 -25.90 4.29
N ASP A 85 -25.79 -25.25 3.62
CA ASP A 85 -25.90 -25.20 2.17
C ASP A 85 -25.43 -23.84 1.60
N HIS A 86 -25.69 -23.62 0.31
CA HIS A 86 -25.34 -22.36 -0.34
C HIS A 86 -26.12 -21.16 0.23
N GLN A 87 -27.37 -21.36 0.64
CA GLN A 87 -28.20 -20.29 1.19
C GLN A 87 -27.67 -19.84 2.55
N PHE A 88 -27.30 -20.80 3.41
CA PHE A 88 -26.65 -20.50 4.69
C PHE A 88 -25.38 -19.67 4.50
N VAL A 89 -24.54 -20.02 3.53
CA VAL A 89 -23.30 -19.29 3.24
C VAL A 89 -23.58 -17.87 2.74
N LEU A 90 -24.61 -17.67 1.90
CA LEU A 90 -24.99 -16.35 1.44
C LEU A 90 -25.42 -15.45 2.60
N GLN A 91 -26.34 -15.94 3.44
CA GLN A 91 -26.81 -15.17 4.60
C GLN A 91 -25.70 -14.87 5.61
N LEU A 92 -24.74 -15.80 5.76
CA LEU A 92 -23.56 -15.56 6.58
C LEU A 92 -22.65 -14.47 5.98
N LEU A 93 -22.48 -14.45 4.66
CA LEU A 93 -21.68 -13.44 3.97
C LEU A 93 -22.32 -12.05 4.04
N ASP A 94 -23.64 -11.94 3.97
CA ASP A 94 -24.35 -10.66 4.07
C ASP A 94 -24.10 -9.97 5.43
N LEU A 95 -23.80 -10.73 6.49
CA LEU A 95 -23.48 -10.19 7.81
C LEU A 95 -22.09 -9.57 7.91
N PHE A 96 -21.18 -9.81 6.95
CA PHE A 96 -19.85 -9.19 6.97
C PHE A 96 -19.90 -7.67 6.80
N ASP A 97 -21.03 -7.13 6.36
CA ASP A 97 -21.25 -5.68 6.28
C ASP A 97 -21.68 -5.05 7.62
N SER A 98 -21.71 -5.82 8.72
CA SER A 98 -21.99 -5.31 10.07
C SER A 98 -20.99 -4.22 10.46
N GLU A 99 -21.48 -3.10 11.02
CA GLU A 99 -20.63 -2.02 11.53
C GLU A 99 -19.85 -2.44 12.78
N ASP A 100 -20.31 -3.46 13.51
CA ASP A 100 -19.66 -3.96 14.73
C ASP A 100 -18.44 -4.85 14.39
N PRO A 101 -17.21 -4.40 14.68
CA PRO A 101 -15.99 -5.17 14.38
C PRO A 101 -15.94 -6.50 15.12
N ARG A 102 -16.60 -6.62 16.28
CA ARG A 102 -16.62 -7.86 17.06
C ARG A 102 -17.43 -8.93 16.33
N GLU A 103 -18.56 -8.54 15.71
CA GLU A 103 -19.36 -9.45 14.90
C GLU A 103 -18.57 -9.93 13.69
N ARG A 104 -17.88 -9.01 12.99
CA ARG A 104 -17.03 -9.34 11.83
C ARG A 104 -15.90 -10.31 12.18
N ASP A 105 -15.26 -10.18 13.34
CA ASP A 105 -14.18 -11.09 13.75
C ASP A 105 -14.68 -12.54 14.02
N PHE A 106 -15.87 -12.68 14.61
CA PHE A 106 -16.51 -13.99 14.74
C PHE A 106 -16.91 -14.57 13.38
N LEU A 107 -17.53 -13.76 12.52
CA LEU A 107 -17.92 -14.17 11.17
C LEU A 107 -16.71 -14.64 10.36
N LYS A 108 -15.59 -13.92 10.45
CA LYS A 108 -14.31 -14.28 9.85
C LYS A 108 -13.89 -15.68 10.24
N THR A 109 -13.88 -15.95 11.53
CA THR A 109 -13.47 -17.24 12.08
C THR A 109 -14.43 -18.35 11.69
N VAL A 110 -15.75 -18.13 11.79
CA VAL A 110 -16.79 -19.09 11.40
C VAL A 110 -16.69 -19.45 9.92
N LEU A 111 -16.61 -18.46 9.04
CA LEU A 111 -16.51 -18.69 7.59
C LEU A 111 -15.21 -19.42 7.23
N HIS A 112 -14.09 -19.08 7.87
CA HIS A 112 -12.83 -19.80 7.67
C HIS A 112 -12.93 -21.27 8.08
N ARG A 113 -13.55 -21.59 9.24
CA ARG A 113 -13.79 -22.99 9.66
C ARG A 113 -14.69 -23.74 8.69
N ILE A 114 -15.76 -23.11 8.21
CA ILE A 114 -16.64 -23.69 7.19
C ILE A 114 -15.86 -23.98 5.90
N TYR A 115 -15.08 -23.01 5.41
CA TYR A 115 -14.26 -23.20 4.21
C TYR A 115 -13.26 -24.37 4.35
N GLY A 116 -12.63 -24.49 5.52
CA GLY A 116 -11.71 -25.57 5.84
C GLY A 116 -12.36 -26.95 5.81
N LYS A 117 -13.50 -27.10 6.50
CA LYS A 117 -14.19 -28.39 6.71
C LYS A 117 -15.04 -28.85 5.52
N PHE A 118 -15.60 -27.94 4.73
CA PHE A 118 -16.53 -28.26 3.64
C PHE A 118 -15.91 -28.04 2.27
N LEU A 119 -15.21 -29.04 1.74
CA LEU A 119 -14.58 -28.98 0.41
C LEU A 119 -15.56 -28.61 -0.72
N GLY A 120 -16.81 -29.11 -0.64
CA GLY A 120 -17.85 -28.84 -1.64
C GLY A 120 -18.31 -27.38 -1.70
N LEU A 121 -18.17 -26.62 -0.60
CA LEU A 121 -18.57 -25.21 -0.54
C LEU A 121 -17.47 -24.25 -0.98
N ARG A 122 -16.21 -24.70 -1.10
CA ARG A 122 -15.05 -23.83 -1.35
C ARG A 122 -15.17 -23.00 -2.63
N ALA A 123 -15.60 -23.62 -3.72
CA ALA A 123 -15.76 -22.93 -5.00
C ALA A 123 -16.88 -21.87 -4.91
N PHE A 124 -17.98 -22.21 -4.23
CA PHE A 124 -19.09 -21.30 -4.01
C PHE A 124 -18.68 -20.10 -3.14
N ILE A 125 -18.04 -20.34 -1.99
CA ILE A 125 -17.55 -19.28 -1.09
C ILE A 125 -16.63 -18.32 -1.85
N ARG A 126 -15.61 -18.81 -2.56
CA ARG A 126 -14.72 -17.94 -3.35
C ARG A 126 -15.48 -17.11 -4.38
N LYS A 127 -16.45 -17.72 -5.08
CA LYS A 127 -17.28 -17.01 -6.06
C LYS A 127 -18.11 -15.89 -5.40
N GLN A 128 -18.69 -16.14 -4.23
CA GLN A 128 -19.50 -15.12 -3.54
C GLN A 128 -18.65 -14.00 -2.95
N ILE A 129 -17.49 -14.30 -2.37
CA ILE A 129 -16.54 -13.27 -1.95
C ILE A 129 -16.11 -12.40 -3.15
N ASN A 130 -15.88 -13.00 -4.32
CA ASN A 130 -15.60 -12.23 -5.54
C ASN A 130 -16.75 -11.31 -5.93
N ASN A 131 -18.00 -11.76 -5.80
CA ASN A 131 -19.17 -10.92 -6.09
C ASN A 131 -19.26 -9.73 -5.12
N VAL A 132 -18.98 -9.95 -3.82
CA VAL A 132 -18.89 -8.88 -2.83
C VAL A 132 -17.82 -7.86 -3.24
N PHE A 133 -16.63 -8.32 -3.60
CA PHE A 133 -15.56 -7.43 -4.07
C PHE A 133 -15.91 -6.70 -5.37
N TYR A 134 -16.56 -7.35 -6.33
CA TYR A 134 -16.98 -6.67 -7.56
C TYR A 134 -18.00 -5.57 -7.29
N ARG A 135 -18.99 -5.84 -6.44
CA ARG A 135 -19.97 -4.83 -6.01
C ARG A 135 -19.29 -3.67 -5.28
N PHE A 136 -18.36 -3.98 -4.37
CA PHE A 136 -17.57 -2.97 -3.68
C PHE A 136 -16.75 -2.10 -4.64
N ILE A 137 -15.99 -2.70 -5.57
CA ILE A 137 -15.09 -1.96 -6.46
C ILE A 137 -15.83 -1.13 -7.51
N TYR A 138 -16.93 -1.64 -8.04
CA TYR A 138 -17.55 -1.08 -9.26
C TYR A 138 -18.92 -0.44 -9.04
N GLU A 139 -19.59 -0.71 -7.92
CA GLU A 139 -20.96 -0.23 -7.67
C GLU A 139 -21.05 0.69 -6.45
N THR A 140 -20.62 0.23 -5.27
CA THR A 140 -20.93 0.92 -4.01
C THR A 140 -19.75 1.69 -3.42
N GLU A 141 -18.51 1.24 -3.62
CA GLU A 141 -17.30 1.70 -2.89
C GLU A 141 -17.44 1.71 -1.35
N HIS A 142 -18.43 0.98 -0.82
CA HIS A 142 -18.72 0.89 0.61
C HIS A 142 -19.06 -0.57 0.97
N HIS A 143 -18.33 -1.09 1.95
CA HIS A 143 -18.55 -2.39 2.59
C HIS A 143 -17.62 -2.53 3.82
N ASN A 144 -18.14 -2.88 4.99
CA ASN A 144 -17.38 -2.85 6.25
C ASN A 144 -16.41 -4.04 6.42
N GLY A 145 -16.75 -5.21 5.87
CA GLY A 145 -16.00 -6.46 6.07
C GLY A 145 -14.91 -6.80 5.05
N ILE A 146 -14.40 -5.84 4.28
CA ILE A 146 -13.40 -6.14 3.22
C ILE A 146 -12.09 -6.66 3.81
N ALA A 147 -11.63 -6.08 4.92
CA ALA A 147 -10.40 -6.49 5.60
C ALA A 147 -10.49 -7.95 6.08
N GLU A 148 -11.57 -8.30 6.77
CA GLU A 148 -11.79 -9.63 7.32
C GLU A 148 -11.93 -10.69 6.22
N LEU A 149 -12.62 -10.36 5.11
CA LEU A 149 -12.69 -11.25 3.94
C LEU A 149 -11.30 -11.49 3.32
N LEU A 150 -10.46 -10.45 3.26
CA LEU A 150 -9.08 -10.56 2.77
C LEU A 150 -8.20 -11.41 3.71
N GLU A 151 -8.36 -11.34 5.02
CA GLU A 151 -7.63 -12.21 5.95
C GLU A 151 -7.92 -13.70 5.70
N ILE A 152 -9.20 -14.04 5.48
CA ILE A 152 -9.60 -15.42 5.13
C ILE A 152 -8.95 -15.80 3.81
N LEU A 153 -9.01 -14.92 2.81
CA LEU A 153 -8.41 -15.18 1.50
C LEU A 153 -6.89 -15.34 1.58
N GLY A 154 -6.19 -14.57 2.41
CA GLY A 154 -4.76 -14.73 2.64
C GLY A 154 -4.41 -16.15 3.11
N SER A 155 -5.16 -16.67 4.08
CA SER A 155 -5.02 -18.06 4.54
C SER A 155 -5.32 -19.07 3.43
N ILE A 156 -6.36 -18.82 2.63
CA ILE A 156 -6.75 -19.67 1.49
C ILE A 156 -5.65 -19.70 0.42
N ILE A 157 -5.08 -18.54 0.07
CA ILE A 157 -4.03 -18.38 -0.95
C ILE A 157 -2.77 -19.12 -0.52
N ASN A 158 -2.39 -19.01 0.76
CA ASN A 158 -1.25 -19.76 1.28
C ASN A 158 -1.42 -21.29 1.12
N GLY A 159 -2.66 -21.77 1.22
CA GLY A 159 -3.02 -23.18 1.00
C GLY A 159 -3.19 -23.62 -0.46
N PHE A 160 -2.96 -22.76 -1.46
CA PHE A 160 -3.05 -23.16 -2.86
C PHE A 160 -2.01 -24.20 -3.25
N ALA A 161 -2.45 -25.18 -4.04
CA ALA A 161 -1.58 -26.18 -4.63
C ALA A 161 -0.80 -25.58 -5.81
N LEU A 162 0.46 -26.01 -5.97
CA LEU A 162 1.28 -25.69 -7.12
C LEU A 162 1.16 -26.81 -8.18
N PRO A 163 1.12 -26.48 -9.48
CA PRO A 163 1.11 -25.12 -10.05
C PRO A 163 -0.21 -24.39 -9.81
N LEU A 164 -0.15 -23.06 -9.71
CA LEU A 164 -1.35 -22.22 -9.54
C LEU A 164 -2.31 -22.40 -10.71
N LYS A 165 -3.59 -22.60 -10.39
CA LYS A 165 -4.65 -22.67 -11.40
C LYS A 165 -4.90 -21.30 -12.03
N GLU A 166 -5.30 -21.31 -13.30
CA GLU A 166 -5.61 -20.08 -14.05
C GLU A 166 -6.72 -19.25 -13.39
N GLU A 167 -7.72 -19.90 -12.77
CA GLU A 167 -8.78 -19.20 -12.02
C GLU A 167 -8.21 -18.34 -10.86
N HIS A 168 -7.12 -18.76 -10.22
CA HIS A 168 -6.48 -18.04 -9.13
C HIS A 168 -5.64 -16.87 -9.67
N LYS A 169 -4.99 -17.05 -10.82
CA LYS A 169 -4.28 -15.96 -11.52
C LYS A 169 -5.24 -14.87 -11.97
N GLN A 170 -6.39 -15.25 -12.54
CA GLN A 170 -7.46 -14.31 -12.88
C GLN A 170 -8.02 -13.60 -11.65
N PHE A 171 -8.19 -14.32 -10.51
CA PHE A 171 -8.62 -13.71 -9.26
C PHE A 171 -7.66 -12.60 -8.78
N LEU A 172 -6.34 -12.84 -8.79
CA LEU A 172 -5.34 -11.81 -8.50
C LEU A 172 -5.50 -10.60 -9.42
N LEU A 173 -5.47 -10.82 -10.74
CA LEU A 173 -5.43 -9.73 -11.72
C LEU A 173 -6.74 -8.95 -11.87
N LYS A 174 -7.88 -9.61 -11.67
CA LYS A 174 -9.22 -9.04 -11.92
C LYS A 174 -9.97 -8.63 -10.66
N VAL A 175 -9.53 -9.08 -9.48
CA VAL A 175 -10.22 -8.77 -8.21
C VAL A 175 -9.26 -8.10 -7.22
N LEU A 176 -8.17 -8.77 -6.84
CA LEU A 176 -7.25 -8.22 -5.83
C LEU A 176 -6.58 -6.92 -6.29
N LEU A 177 -6.00 -6.88 -7.50
CA LEU A 177 -5.32 -5.67 -7.96
C LEU A 177 -6.28 -4.48 -8.11
N PRO A 178 -7.49 -4.61 -8.67
CA PRO A 178 -8.46 -3.52 -8.69
C PRO A 178 -8.93 -3.02 -7.31
N LEU A 179 -8.85 -3.81 -6.23
CA LEU A 179 -9.16 -3.32 -4.87
C LEU A 179 -8.29 -2.13 -4.45
N HIS A 180 -7.09 -1.97 -5.02
CA HIS A 180 -6.24 -0.80 -4.77
C HIS A 180 -6.85 0.51 -5.29
N LYS A 181 -7.91 0.46 -6.10
CA LYS A 181 -8.54 1.67 -6.64
C LYS A 181 -9.43 2.40 -5.65
N ALA A 182 -10.08 1.68 -4.71
CA ALA A 182 -11.04 2.29 -3.80
C ALA A 182 -10.39 3.36 -2.91
N LYS A 183 -11.16 4.37 -2.52
CA LYS A 183 -10.66 5.47 -1.67
C LYS A 183 -10.34 5.00 -0.27
N SER A 184 -11.19 4.12 0.28
CA SER A 184 -11.09 3.47 1.60
C SER A 184 -10.01 2.38 1.69
N LEU A 185 -8.98 2.43 0.84
CA LEU A 185 -7.93 1.41 0.79
C LEU A 185 -7.22 1.24 2.14
N SER A 186 -7.09 2.31 2.92
CA SER A 186 -6.35 2.30 4.19
C SER A 186 -6.91 1.35 5.24
N VAL A 187 -8.21 1.09 5.22
CA VAL A 187 -8.90 0.15 6.13
C VAL A 187 -8.44 -1.30 5.94
N TYR A 188 -8.08 -1.70 4.72
CA TYR A 188 -7.81 -3.11 4.38
C TYR A 188 -6.48 -3.35 3.63
N HIS A 189 -5.68 -2.32 3.47
CA HIS A 189 -4.41 -2.40 2.72
C HIS A 189 -3.44 -3.44 3.26
N PRO A 190 -3.16 -3.54 4.58
CA PRO A 190 -2.24 -4.56 5.08
C PRO A 190 -2.65 -5.98 4.69
N GLN A 191 -3.96 -6.28 4.78
CA GLN A 191 -4.51 -7.58 4.41
C GLN A 191 -4.44 -7.83 2.90
N LEU A 192 -4.64 -6.79 2.09
CA LEU A 192 -4.52 -6.87 0.63
C LEU A 192 -3.06 -7.11 0.21
N THR A 193 -2.12 -6.33 0.75
CA THR A 193 -0.68 -6.49 0.53
C THR A 193 -0.24 -7.90 0.87
N TYR A 194 -0.65 -8.41 2.03
CA TYR A 194 -0.38 -9.80 2.42
C TYR A 194 -0.87 -10.79 1.34
N CYS A 195 -2.11 -10.64 0.85
CA CYS A 195 -2.63 -11.51 -0.21
C CYS A 195 -1.79 -11.45 -1.49
N VAL A 196 -1.34 -10.25 -1.90
CA VAL A 196 -0.53 -10.07 -3.12
C VAL A 196 0.87 -10.67 -2.94
N VAL A 197 1.52 -10.44 -1.81
CA VAL A 197 2.83 -11.04 -1.48
C VAL A 197 2.74 -12.57 -1.51
N GLN A 198 1.72 -13.16 -0.86
CA GLN A 198 1.53 -14.62 -0.87
C GLN A 198 1.37 -15.18 -2.28
N PHE A 199 0.79 -14.43 -3.22
CA PHE A 199 0.70 -14.86 -4.63
C PHE A 199 2.08 -14.88 -5.31
N LEU A 200 2.91 -13.86 -5.06
CA LEU A 200 4.26 -13.77 -5.64
C LEU A 200 5.19 -14.83 -5.08
N GLU A 201 5.11 -15.14 -3.78
CA GLU A 201 5.87 -16.26 -3.19
C GLU A 201 5.53 -17.62 -3.81
N LYS A 202 4.27 -17.82 -4.26
CA LYS A 202 3.82 -19.06 -4.91
C LYS A 202 4.20 -19.14 -6.38
N ASP A 203 4.18 -18.02 -7.09
CA ASP A 203 4.49 -17.95 -8.53
C ASP A 203 5.12 -16.58 -8.87
N PRO A 204 6.47 -16.48 -8.84
CA PRO A 204 7.20 -15.24 -9.11
C PRO A 204 6.96 -14.67 -10.51
N SER A 205 6.52 -15.49 -11.48
CA SER A 205 6.22 -15.03 -12.84
C SER A 205 5.08 -13.99 -12.91
N LEU A 206 4.29 -13.87 -11.85
CA LEU A 206 3.20 -12.89 -11.74
C LEU A 206 3.70 -11.48 -11.39
N SER A 207 4.95 -11.34 -10.92
CA SER A 207 5.53 -10.08 -10.43
C SER A 207 5.43 -8.94 -11.45
N GLU A 208 5.75 -9.22 -12.71
CA GLU A 208 5.70 -8.22 -13.77
C GLU A 208 4.29 -7.64 -13.94
N ALA A 209 3.27 -8.49 -13.96
CA ALA A 209 1.88 -8.09 -14.15
C ALA A 209 1.33 -7.32 -12.93
N VAL A 210 1.70 -7.74 -11.73
CA VAL A 210 1.32 -7.07 -10.46
C VAL A 210 1.91 -5.67 -10.40
N ILE A 211 3.24 -5.53 -10.54
CA ILE A 211 3.92 -4.23 -10.42
C ILE A 211 3.44 -3.27 -11.52
N LYS A 212 3.27 -3.73 -12.76
CA LYS A 212 2.71 -2.88 -13.83
C LYS A 212 1.29 -2.42 -13.54
N SER A 213 0.48 -3.24 -12.86
CA SER A 213 -0.88 -2.86 -12.47
C SER A 213 -0.89 -1.85 -11.33
N LEU A 214 -0.04 -2.00 -10.31
CA LEU A 214 0.12 -1.01 -9.24
C LEU A 214 0.59 0.34 -9.80
N LEU A 215 1.59 0.33 -10.70
CA LEU A 215 2.05 1.54 -11.39
C LEU A 215 0.95 2.20 -12.23
N LYS A 216 0.03 1.41 -12.80
CA LYS A 216 -1.15 1.93 -13.52
C LYS A 216 -2.17 2.56 -12.58
N PHE A 217 -2.34 2.04 -11.37
CA PHE A 217 -3.28 2.54 -10.37
C PHE A 217 -2.66 3.59 -9.43
N TRP A 218 -1.43 4.02 -9.70
CA TRP A 218 -0.68 4.92 -8.84
C TRP A 218 -1.46 6.19 -8.46
N PRO A 219 -1.70 6.45 -7.16
CA PRO A 219 -2.44 7.63 -6.70
C PRO A 219 -1.76 8.92 -7.15
N LYS A 220 -2.52 9.86 -7.73
CA LYS A 220 -2.00 11.18 -8.17
C LYS A 220 -2.47 12.35 -7.33
N THR A 221 -3.51 12.15 -6.52
CA THR A 221 -4.18 13.22 -5.75
C THR A 221 -4.38 12.86 -4.28
N HIS A 222 -3.84 11.72 -3.82
CA HIS A 222 -4.08 11.20 -2.47
C HIS A 222 -2.76 10.70 -1.85
N SER A 223 -2.06 11.58 -1.13
CA SER A 223 -0.72 11.32 -0.60
C SER A 223 -0.63 10.14 0.37
N PRO A 224 -1.55 9.93 1.34
CA PRO A 224 -1.48 8.77 2.23
C PRO A 224 -1.50 7.44 1.45
N LYS A 225 -2.41 7.32 0.48
CA LYS A 225 -2.47 6.20 -0.46
C LYS A 225 -1.21 6.03 -1.30
N GLU A 226 -0.54 7.11 -1.72
CA GLU A 226 0.77 7.00 -2.39
C GLU A 226 1.84 6.42 -1.44
N VAL A 227 1.84 6.82 -0.17
CA VAL A 227 2.72 6.23 0.86
C VAL A 227 2.43 4.74 1.05
N MET A 228 1.16 4.34 1.04
CA MET A 228 0.75 2.93 1.12
C MET A 228 1.24 2.12 -0.09
N PHE A 229 1.09 2.64 -1.31
CA PHE A 229 1.63 1.99 -2.51
C PHE A 229 3.16 1.85 -2.45
N LEU A 230 3.87 2.83 -1.89
CA LEU A 230 5.31 2.73 -1.66
C LEU A 230 5.65 1.68 -0.58
N ASN A 231 4.80 1.52 0.45
CA ASN A 231 4.93 0.43 1.42
C ASN A 231 4.78 -0.94 0.75
N GLU A 232 3.67 -1.15 0.05
CA GLU A 232 3.39 -2.40 -0.64
C GLU A 232 4.50 -2.74 -1.64
N LEU A 233 4.92 -1.77 -2.46
CA LEU A 233 6.00 -2.02 -3.42
C LEU A 233 7.32 -2.43 -2.77
N GLU A 234 7.66 -1.96 -1.57
CA GLU A 234 8.85 -2.45 -0.87
C GLU A 234 8.70 -3.92 -0.50
N GLU A 235 7.56 -4.30 0.08
CA GLU A 235 7.27 -5.71 0.42
C GLU A 235 7.27 -6.61 -0.82
N LEU A 236 6.75 -6.14 -1.95
CA LEU A 236 6.81 -6.90 -3.21
C LEU A 236 8.24 -7.02 -3.74
N LEU A 237 9.06 -6.00 -3.56
CA LEU A 237 10.47 -6.03 -3.97
C LEU A 237 11.32 -6.92 -3.06
N ASP A 238 10.94 -7.15 -1.79
CA ASP A 238 11.65 -8.08 -0.91
C ASP A 238 11.53 -9.55 -1.35
N VAL A 239 10.45 -9.89 -2.07
CA VAL A 239 10.20 -11.26 -2.58
C VAL A 239 10.45 -11.41 -4.08
N ILE A 240 10.81 -10.33 -4.79
CA ILE A 240 10.99 -10.38 -6.25
C ILE A 240 12.29 -11.11 -6.63
N GLU A 241 12.25 -11.95 -7.66
CA GLU A 241 13.45 -12.54 -8.24
C GLU A 241 14.18 -11.52 -9.15
N PRO A 242 15.54 -11.53 -9.23
CA PRO A 242 16.29 -10.60 -10.06
C PRO A 242 15.89 -10.60 -11.54
N ALA A 243 15.52 -11.75 -12.10
CA ALA A 243 15.08 -11.88 -13.48
C ALA A 243 13.74 -11.19 -13.74
N GLU A 244 12.82 -11.23 -12.77
CA GLU A 244 11.52 -10.55 -12.84
C GLU A 244 11.68 -9.04 -12.60
N PHE A 245 12.56 -8.65 -11.69
CA PHE A 245 12.91 -7.25 -11.42
C PHE A 245 13.39 -6.51 -12.68
N GLN A 246 14.27 -7.14 -13.48
CA GLN A 246 14.78 -6.55 -14.71
C GLN A 246 13.69 -6.17 -15.72
N LYS A 247 12.55 -6.86 -15.72
CA LYS A 247 11.41 -6.57 -16.61
C LYS A 247 10.65 -5.30 -16.22
N VAL A 248 10.73 -4.88 -14.95
CA VAL A 248 9.94 -3.78 -14.38
C VAL A 248 10.79 -2.62 -13.84
N MET A 249 12.10 -2.79 -13.66
CA MET A 249 12.97 -1.77 -13.04
C MET A 249 12.88 -0.39 -13.70
N VAL A 250 12.78 -0.30 -15.03
CA VAL A 250 12.72 0.98 -15.73
C VAL A 250 11.43 1.76 -15.41
N PRO A 251 10.21 1.22 -15.64
CA PRO A 251 8.99 1.94 -15.28
C PRO A 251 8.84 2.15 -13.76
N LEU A 252 9.32 1.20 -12.94
CA LEU A 252 9.31 1.31 -11.48
C LEU A 252 10.13 2.50 -11.00
N PHE A 253 11.42 2.57 -11.36
CA PHE A 253 12.30 3.64 -10.89
C PHE A 253 11.97 5.00 -11.50
N ARG A 254 11.31 5.04 -12.67
CA ARG A 254 10.71 6.30 -13.16
C ARG A 254 9.60 6.82 -12.24
N GLN A 255 8.82 5.93 -11.62
CA GLN A 255 7.79 6.33 -10.66
C GLN A 255 8.41 6.68 -9.31
N ILE A 256 9.38 5.88 -8.80
CA ILE A 256 10.13 6.21 -7.57
C ILE A 256 10.82 7.57 -7.70
N SER A 257 11.45 7.86 -8.85
CA SER A 257 12.07 9.16 -9.15
C SER A 257 11.10 10.35 -9.00
N LYS A 258 9.83 10.17 -9.39
CA LYS A 258 8.78 11.17 -9.17
C LYS A 258 8.40 11.30 -7.71
N SER A 259 8.25 10.18 -7.00
CA SER A 259 7.87 10.18 -5.57
C SER A 259 8.98 10.78 -4.69
N VAL A 260 10.26 10.51 -4.99
CA VAL A 260 11.41 11.19 -4.37
C VAL A 260 11.41 12.70 -4.64
N SER A 261 10.91 13.11 -5.81
CA SER A 261 10.75 14.52 -6.18
C SER A 261 9.45 15.16 -5.67
N SER A 262 8.66 14.43 -4.89
CA SER A 262 7.40 14.94 -4.37
C SER A 262 7.66 16.08 -3.38
N PRO A 263 6.91 17.19 -3.45
CA PRO A 263 6.99 18.23 -2.41
C PRO A 263 6.38 17.77 -1.08
N HIS A 264 5.61 16.68 -1.09
CA HIS A 264 5.00 16.09 0.10
C HIS A 264 6.02 15.25 0.86
N PHE A 265 6.43 15.71 2.04
CA PHE A 265 7.56 15.12 2.75
C PHE A 265 7.37 13.63 3.07
N GLN A 266 6.17 13.18 3.49
CA GLN A 266 5.94 11.76 3.80
C GLN A 266 6.12 10.85 2.58
N VAL A 267 5.80 11.34 1.38
CA VAL A 267 5.96 10.57 0.14
C VAL A 267 7.43 10.48 -0.23
N ALA A 268 8.14 11.62 -0.21
CA ALA A 268 9.56 11.66 -0.51
C ALA A 268 10.39 10.86 0.50
N GLU A 269 10.11 11.00 1.80
CA GLU A 269 10.73 10.24 2.89
C GLU A 269 10.53 8.74 2.67
N ARG A 270 9.27 8.32 2.45
CA ARG A 270 8.95 6.91 2.27
C ARG A 270 9.66 6.29 1.07
N ALA A 271 9.74 7.02 -0.05
CA ALA A 271 10.45 6.57 -1.24
C ALA A 271 11.96 6.49 -1.01
N LEU A 272 12.55 7.46 -0.29
CA LEU A 272 13.98 7.47 0.04
C LEU A 272 14.38 6.37 1.03
N TYR A 273 13.45 5.85 1.82
CA TYR A 273 13.72 4.71 2.71
C TYR A 273 14.08 3.42 1.98
N TYR A 274 13.79 3.29 0.68
CA TYR A 274 14.22 2.13 -0.12
C TYR A 274 15.74 1.95 -0.13
N TRP A 275 16.51 3.04 0.04
CA TRP A 275 17.98 2.98 0.12
C TRP A 275 18.51 2.37 1.42
N ASN A 276 17.64 2.14 2.41
CA ASN A 276 18.00 1.45 3.64
C ASN A 276 17.73 -0.06 3.56
N ASN A 277 17.01 -0.53 2.55
CA ASN A 277 16.72 -1.94 2.35
C ASN A 277 17.88 -2.60 1.60
N GLU A 278 18.56 -3.54 2.26
CA GLU A 278 19.75 -4.20 1.73
C GLU A 278 19.47 -4.98 0.43
N TYR A 279 18.32 -5.64 0.35
CA TYR A 279 17.96 -6.43 -0.83
C TYR A 279 17.66 -5.54 -2.02
N ILE A 280 16.85 -4.48 -1.84
CA ILE A 280 16.60 -3.48 -2.89
C ILE A 280 17.92 -2.83 -3.35
N MET A 281 18.80 -2.50 -2.41
CA MET A 281 20.11 -1.94 -2.73
C MET A 281 20.98 -2.89 -3.55
N SER A 282 20.93 -4.20 -3.27
CA SER A 282 21.61 -5.21 -4.08
C SER A 282 21.09 -5.28 -5.52
N LEU A 283 19.76 -5.24 -5.70
CA LEU A 283 19.11 -5.20 -7.02
C LEU A 283 19.49 -3.92 -7.80
N ILE A 284 19.59 -2.79 -7.10
CA ILE A 284 20.03 -1.52 -7.66
C ILE A 284 21.50 -1.61 -8.11
N ALA A 285 22.37 -2.24 -7.32
CA ALA A 285 23.79 -2.39 -7.64
C ALA A 285 24.02 -3.17 -8.92
N ASP A 286 23.38 -4.32 -9.05
CA ASP A 286 23.49 -5.19 -10.23
C ASP A 286 22.97 -4.51 -11.51
N ASN A 287 22.01 -3.58 -11.37
CA ASN A 287 21.37 -2.89 -12.49
C ASN A 287 21.67 -1.38 -12.54
N SER A 288 22.78 -0.98 -11.92
CA SER A 288 23.16 0.42 -11.70
C SER A 288 23.26 1.25 -12.98
N HIS A 289 23.77 0.65 -14.06
CA HIS A 289 23.89 1.25 -15.40
C HIS A 289 22.56 1.75 -16.00
N ILE A 290 21.43 1.21 -15.55
CA ILE A 290 20.08 1.63 -15.99
C ILE A 290 19.42 2.51 -14.92
N ILE A 291 19.53 2.13 -13.64
CA ILE A 291 18.79 2.79 -12.55
C ILE A 291 19.38 4.16 -12.19
N LEU A 292 20.71 4.27 -12.12
CA LEU A 292 21.36 5.53 -11.71
C LEU A 292 21.03 6.69 -12.65
N PRO A 293 21.11 6.57 -14.00
CA PRO A 293 20.69 7.64 -14.90
C PRO A 293 19.23 8.09 -14.73
N ILE A 294 18.32 7.21 -14.31
CA ILE A 294 16.90 7.53 -14.09
C ILE A 294 16.71 8.32 -12.78
N MET A 295 17.45 7.94 -11.73
CA MET A 295 17.30 8.52 -10.39
C MET A 295 18.11 9.81 -10.19
N PHE A 296 19.26 9.93 -10.85
CA PHE A 296 20.20 11.03 -10.65
C PHE A 296 19.58 12.42 -10.83
N PRO A 297 18.80 12.71 -11.91
CA PRO A 297 18.21 14.03 -12.11
C PRO A 297 17.30 14.48 -10.95
N ALA A 298 16.48 13.56 -10.43
CA ALA A 298 15.59 13.80 -9.30
C ALA A 298 16.37 14.09 -8.02
N LEU A 299 17.33 13.24 -7.67
CA LEU A 299 18.13 13.43 -6.45
C LEU A 299 18.97 14.71 -6.49
N ASN A 300 19.63 15.01 -7.62
CA ASN A 300 20.45 16.20 -7.76
C ASN A 300 19.64 17.51 -7.74
N ARG A 301 18.42 17.52 -8.30
CA ARG A 301 17.55 18.69 -8.22
C ARG A 301 17.05 18.95 -6.80
N ASN A 302 16.57 17.90 -6.13
CA ASN A 302 15.91 18.04 -4.84
C ASN A 302 16.90 18.27 -3.68
N SER A 303 18.16 17.84 -3.80
CA SER A 303 19.22 18.15 -2.83
C SER A 303 19.50 19.66 -2.66
N LYS A 304 19.07 20.47 -3.62
CA LYS A 304 19.24 21.94 -3.64
C LYS A 304 17.97 22.69 -3.27
N THR A 305 16.81 22.13 -3.61
CA THR A 305 15.55 22.89 -3.67
C THR A 305 14.45 22.38 -2.74
N HIS A 306 14.59 21.18 -2.17
CA HIS A 306 13.57 20.66 -1.26
C HIS A 306 13.49 21.51 0.03
N TRP A 307 12.28 21.79 0.52
CA TRP A 307 12.09 22.69 1.67
C TRP A 307 12.39 22.01 3.03
N ASN A 308 12.19 20.70 3.10
CA ASN A 308 12.38 19.90 4.31
C ASN A 308 13.84 19.43 4.46
N LYS A 309 14.46 19.74 5.61
CA LYS A 309 15.86 19.41 5.92
C LYS A 309 16.13 17.92 6.10
N THR A 310 15.18 17.15 6.62
CA THR A 310 15.31 15.69 6.78
C THR A 310 15.42 15.02 5.42
N ILE A 311 14.55 15.42 4.49
CA ILE A 311 14.57 14.94 3.10
C ILE A 311 15.89 15.28 2.42
N HIS A 312 16.45 16.48 2.64
CA HIS A 312 17.80 16.80 2.17
C HIS A 312 18.83 15.78 2.66
N GLY A 313 18.86 15.49 3.96
CA GLY A 313 19.77 14.51 4.54
C GLY A 313 19.65 13.12 3.89
N LEU A 314 18.41 12.65 3.70
CA LEU A 314 18.13 11.37 3.03
C LEU A 314 18.58 11.37 1.57
N ILE A 315 18.37 12.46 0.82
CA ILE A 315 18.84 12.59 -0.56
C ILE A 315 20.37 12.57 -0.63
N TYR A 316 21.07 13.28 0.28
CA TYR A 316 22.54 13.25 0.33
C TYR A 316 23.06 11.84 0.62
N ASN A 317 22.42 11.11 1.54
CA ASN A 317 22.76 9.73 1.82
C ASN A 317 22.58 8.85 0.56
N ALA A 318 21.44 8.95 -0.13
CA ALA A 318 21.18 8.21 -1.36
C ALA A 318 22.19 8.54 -2.47
N LEU A 319 22.54 9.82 -2.67
CA LEU A 319 23.57 10.24 -3.62
C LEU A 319 24.95 9.65 -3.27
N LYS A 320 25.30 9.64 -1.98
CA LYS A 320 26.56 9.05 -1.50
C LYS A 320 26.61 7.55 -1.80
N LEU A 321 25.55 6.80 -1.49
CA LEU A 321 25.46 5.36 -1.78
C LEU A 321 25.60 5.08 -3.29
N PHE A 322 24.96 5.89 -4.14
CA PHE A 322 25.12 5.76 -5.59
C PHE A 322 26.55 6.02 -6.07
N MET A 323 27.24 6.99 -5.47
CA MET A 323 28.64 7.30 -5.80
C MET A 323 29.58 6.17 -5.37
N GLU A 324 29.39 5.62 -4.17
CA GLU A 324 30.17 4.48 -3.65
C GLU A 324 29.99 3.22 -4.50
N MET A 325 28.79 3.02 -5.05
CA MET A 325 28.45 1.89 -5.89
C MET A 325 29.12 1.94 -7.27
N ASN A 326 29.11 3.10 -7.95
CA ASN A 326 29.81 3.28 -9.23
C ASN A 326 30.18 4.75 -9.50
N GLN A 327 31.37 5.15 -9.05
CA GLN A 327 31.86 6.53 -9.18
C GLN A 327 31.95 7.00 -10.64
N ARG A 328 32.44 6.15 -11.56
CA ARG A 328 32.59 6.54 -12.97
C ARG A 328 31.25 6.86 -13.63
N LEU A 329 30.25 6.02 -13.39
CA LEU A 329 28.91 6.22 -13.91
C LEU A 329 28.23 7.43 -13.26
N PHE A 330 28.47 7.66 -11.98
CA PHE A 330 27.97 8.84 -11.27
C PHE A 330 28.51 10.14 -11.88
N ASP A 331 29.81 10.20 -12.16
CA ASP A 331 30.45 11.35 -12.80
C ASP A 331 29.92 11.58 -14.22
N GLU A 332 29.70 10.50 -14.97
CA GLU A 332 29.08 10.56 -16.31
C GLU A 332 27.65 11.11 -16.24
N CYS A 333 26.82 10.61 -15.33
CA CYS A 333 25.46 11.11 -15.11
C CYS A 333 25.46 12.60 -14.73
N SER A 334 26.41 13.04 -13.90
CA SER A 334 26.59 14.44 -13.53
C SER A 334 26.89 15.32 -14.74
N LYS A 335 27.82 14.90 -15.61
CA LYS A 335 28.16 15.59 -16.86
C LYS A 335 26.98 15.64 -17.83
N ASN A 336 26.34 14.50 -18.07
CA ASN A 336 25.20 14.39 -18.98
C ASN A 336 24.05 15.28 -18.51
N TYR A 337 23.74 15.28 -17.21
CA TYR A 337 22.71 16.15 -16.63
C TYR A 337 23.03 17.63 -16.81
N LYS A 338 24.29 18.06 -16.63
CA LYS A 338 24.70 19.46 -16.90
C LYS A 338 24.52 19.81 -18.38
N GLN A 339 24.90 18.91 -19.28
CA GLN A 339 24.75 19.10 -20.73
C GLN A 339 23.29 19.17 -21.15
N GLU A 340 22.43 18.29 -20.65
CA GLU A 340 20.98 18.31 -20.91
C GLU A 340 20.35 19.61 -20.41
N LYS A 341 20.69 20.07 -19.20
CA LYS A 341 20.25 21.37 -18.66
C LYS A 341 20.65 22.54 -19.56
N GLN A 342 21.86 22.52 -20.10
CA GLN A 342 22.33 23.55 -21.02
C GLN A 342 21.56 23.51 -22.35
N GLN A 343 21.34 22.33 -22.93
CA GLN A 343 20.52 22.16 -24.14
C GLN A 343 19.06 22.58 -23.93
N GLU A 344 18.49 22.32 -22.74
CA GLU A 344 17.14 22.78 -22.40
C GLU A 344 17.06 24.32 -22.36
N ARG A 345 18.06 24.99 -21.77
CA ARG A 345 18.17 26.46 -21.78
C ARG A 345 18.27 27.01 -23.20
N GLU A 346 19.11 26.41 -24.04
CA GLU A 346 19.27 26.81 -25.44
C GLU A 346 17.96 26.63 -26.24
N LYS A 347 17.25 25.51 -26.06
CA LYS A 347 15.93 25.28 -26.70
C LYS A 347 14.88 26.29 -26.23
N LEU A 348 14.88 26.65 -24.95
CA LEU A 348 13.98 27.67 -24.41
C LEU A 348 14.27 29.05 -25.01
N SER A 349 15.55 29.42 -25.11
CA SER A 349 15.99 30.67 -25.74
C SER A 349 15.61 30.72 -27.23
N GLN A 350 15.87 29.65 -27.99
CA GLN A 350 15.44 29.57 -29.39
C GLN A 350 13.92 29.67 -29.55
N ARG A 351 13.16 29.02 -28.65
CA ARG A 351 11.70 29.13 -28.65
C ARG A 351 11.26 30.57 -28.39
N GLU A 352 11.89 31.27 -27.46
CA GLU A 352 11.60 32.67 -27.17
C GLU A 352 11.91 33.58 -28.36
N GLU A 353 13.06 33.39 -29.03
CA GLU A 353 13.41 34.11 -30.26
C GLU A 353 12.36 33.89 -31.36
N LEU A 354 11.91 32.65 -31.57
CA LEU A 354 10.86 32.34 -32.54
C LEU A 354 9.54 33.03 -32.18
N TRP A 355 9.16 33.07 -30.89
CA TRP A 355 7.97 33.81 -30.44
C TRP A 355 8.09 35.31 -30.68
N GLN A 356 9.27 35.91 -30.44
CA GLN A 356 9.53 37.32 -30.72
C GLN A 356 9.46 37.62 -32.23
N GLN A 357 9.94 36.71 -33.08
CA GLN A 357 9.81 36.82 -34.54
C GLN A 357 8.34 36.77 -34.97
N VAL A 358 7.55 35.85 -34.41
CA VAL A 358 6.10 35.77 -34.66
C VAL A 358 5.41 37.07 -34.23
N GLU A 359 5.74 37.62 -33.05
CA GLU A 359 5.17 38.89 -32.59
C GLU A 359 5.55 40.05 -33.52
N THR A 360 6.78 40.08 -33.99
CA THR A 360 7.28 41.12 -34.90
C THR A 360 6.60 41.02 -36.26
N LEU A 361 6.43 39.82 -36.81
CA LEU A 361 5.68 39.59 -38.05
C LEU A 361 4.20 39.96 -37.86
N ALA A 362 3.60 39.59 -36.73
CA ALA A 362 2.22 39.95 -36.43
C ALA A 362 2.02 41.48 -36.41
N LYS A 363 2.97 42.26 -35.87
CA LYS A 363 2.95 43.74 -35.85
C LYS A 363 2.95 44.37 -37.25
N THR A 364 3.43 43.66 -38.27
CA THR A 364 3.43 44.16 -39.67
C THR A 364 2.08 44.01 -40.36
N ASN A 365 1.13 43.25 -39.78
CA ASN A 365 -0.20 43.07 -40.34
C ASN A 365 -1.06 44.35 -40.12
N PRO A 366 -1.69 44.94 -41.16
CA PRO A 366 -2.58 46.11 -41.03
C PRO A 366 -3.74 45.92 -40.04
N GLU A 367 -4.20 44.69 -39.83
CA GLU A 367 -5.27 44.35 -38.87
C GLU A 367 -4.76 44.22 -37.43
N PHE A 368 -3.45 44.20 -37.18
CA PHE A 368 -2.85 44.04 -35.85
C PHE A 368 -3.28 45.16 -34.88
N THR A 369 -3.42 46.38 -35.38
CA THR A 369 -3.84 47.54 -34.57
C THR A 369 -5.29 47.44 -34.11
N LYS A 370 -6.16 46.75 -34.86
CA LYS A 370 -7.56 46.52 -34.49
C LYS A 370 -7.71 45.45 -33.42
N THR A 371 -6.86 44.41 -33.45
CA THR A 371 -6.88 43.31 -32.46
C THR A 371 -6.31 43.73 -31.10
N ARG A 372 -5.36 44.68 -31.07
CA ARG A 372 -4.75 45.17 -29.82
C ARG A 372 -5.70 46.00 -28.95
N GLN A 373 -6.74 46.60 -29.54
CA GLN A 373 -7.78 47.32 -28.77
C GLN A 373 -8.62 46.39 -27.88
N TYR A 374 -8.67 45.09 -28.18
CA TYR A 374 -9.44 44.11 -27.40
C TYR A 374 -8.65 43.43 -26.27
N ASN A 375 -7.33 43.61 -26.19
CA ASN A 375 -6.46 42.81 -25.31
C ASN A 375 -5.59 43.64 -24.35
N VAL A 376 -6.12 44.79 -23.89
CA VAL A 376 -5.50 45.58 -22.82
C VAL A 376 -5.82 44.89 -21.49
N GLY A 377 -4.96 43.97 -21.01
CA GLY A 377 -5.25 43.35 -19.72
C GLY A 377 -4.28 42.34 -19.10
N VAL A 378 -3.16 41.95 -19.73
CA VAL A 378 -2.21 41.05 -19.04
C VAL A 378 -0.77 41.49 -19.32
N PRO A 379 -0.05 42.04 -18.32
CA PRO A 379 1.39 42.21 -18.40
C PRO A 379 2.03 40.82 -18.52
N MET A 380 2.91 40.60 -19.50
CA MET A 380 3.85 39.48 -19.44
C MET A 380 4.75 39.70 -18.23
N SER A 381 4.66 38.79 -17.28
CA SER A 381 5.16 38.93 -15.92
C SER A 381 6.69 38.93 -15.84
N ASP A 382 7.24 39.85 -15.05
CA ASP A 382 8.60 39.88 -14.48
C ASP A 382 9.02 38.60 -13.72
N SER A 383 8.18 37.55 -13.69
CA SER A 383 8.47 36.25 -13.06
C SER A 383 9.63 35.48 -13.69
N GLN A 384 9.99 35.76 -14.94
CA GLN A 384 11.01 34.99 -15.66
C GLN A 384 12.44 35.35 -15.22
N ILE A 385 12.69 36.62 -14.91
CA ILE A 385 14.01 37.14 -14.49
C ILE A 385 14.41 36.62 -13.10
N LEU A 386 13.43 36.43 -12.20
CA LEU A 386 13.66 35.87 -10.86
C LEU A 386 13.98 34.37 -10.87
N TYR A 387 13.56 33.63 -11.91
CA TYR A 387 13.81 32.20 -12.04
C TYR A 387 15.25 31.89 -12.50
N ASP A 388 15.82 32.78 -13.32
CA ASP A 388 17.17 32.62 -13.85
C ASP A 388 18.27 32.98 -12.85
N GLN A 389 18.08 34.01 -12.01
CA GLN A 389 19.06 34.38 -10.97
C GLN A 389 19.21 33.34 -9.84
N TYR A 390 18.17 32.55 -9.54
CA TYR A 390 18.25 31.49 -8.52
C TYR A 390 19.07 30.27 -9.00
N ASN A 391 19.10 30.04 -10.31
CA ASN A 391 19.67 28.85 -10.94
C ASN A 391 21.21 28.88 -11.05
N ASP A 392 21.84 30.05 -10.98
CA ASP A 392 23.32 30.18 -11.02
C ASP A 392 24.00 29.85 -9.67
N SER A 393 23.24 29.82 -8.57
CA SER A 393 23.75 29.37 -7.26
C SER A 393 23.88 27.85 -7.13
N CYS A 394 23.46 27.09 -8.15
CA CYS A 394 23.15 25.67 -8.07
C CYS A 394 24.35 24.72 -8.24
N ASP A 395 25.60 25.16 -8.36
CA ASP A 395 26.72 24.26 -8.74
C ASP A 395 27.50 23.62 -7.57
N LEU A 396 27.09 23.87 -6.31
CA LEU A 396 27.88 23.53 -5.10
C LEU A 396 27.61 22.13 -4.48
N THR A 397 26.68 21.34 -5.01
CA THR A 397 26.28 20.06 -4.36
C THR A 397 27.31 18.94 -4.55
N TYR A 398 27.90 18.84 -5.74
CA TYR A 398 28.95 17.83 -6.03
C TYR A 398 30.21 18.12 -5.21
N ASP A 399 30.63 19.40 -5.16
CA ASP A 399 31.79 19.83 -4.37
C ASP A 399 31.62 19.57 -2.86
N LYS A 400 30.39 19.71 -2.33
CA LYS A 400 30.08 19.40 -0.93
C LYS A 400 30.18 17.90 -0.62
N ILE A 401 29.73 17.04 -1.53
CA ILE A 401 29.82 15.58 -1.38
C ILE A 401 31.30 15.16 -1.45
N GLU A 402 32.05 15.66 -2.43
CA GLU A 402 33.47 15.32 -2.60
C GLU A 402 34.34 15.84 -1.44
N GLN A 403 34.04 17.03 -0.90
CA GLN A 403 34.70 17.57 0.30
C GLN A 403 34.42 16.74 1.56
N GLN A 404 33.21 16.21 1.74
CA GLN A 404 32.87 15.32 2.86
C GLN A 404 33.55 13.94 2.73
N THR A 405 33.67 13.40 1.51
CA THR A 405 34.37 12.13 1.29
C THR A 405 35.89 12.27 1.48
N ARG A 406 36.49 13.41 1.12
CA ARG A 406 37.93 13.68 1.32
C ARG A 406 38.33 13.98 2.77
N SER A 407 37.39 14.31 3.64
CA SER A 407 37.65 14.70 5.05
C SER A 407 37.44 13.56 6.07
N GLN A 408 37.12 12.34 5.63
CA GLN A 408 37.08 11.16 6.52
C GLN A 408 38.44 10.43 6.54
N PRO A 409 39.12 10.29 7.69
CA PRO A 409 40.28 9.40 7.82
C PRO A 409 39.84 7.92 7.79
N PRO A 410 40.75 6.95 7.56
CA PRO A 410 40.40 5.53 7.50
C PRO A 410 39.72 5.09 8.81
N LEU A 411 38.63 4.34 8.69
CA LEU A 411 37.89 3.78 9.82
C LEU A 411 38.80 2.94 10.71
N THR A 412 39.28 3.51 11.80
CA THR A 412 39.67 2.75 12.99
C THR A 412 38.40 2.16 13.59
N GLN A 413 38.40 0.85 13.79
CA GLN A 413 37.36 0.11 14.53
C GLN A 413 37.05 0.85 15.84
N GLN A 414 35.91 1.55 15.87
CA GLN A 414 35.39 2.09 17.12
C GLN A 414 34.67 0.98 17.86
N GLN A 415 35.17 0.70 19.07
CA GLN A 415 34.55 -0.15 20.07
C GLN A 415 33.08 0.25 20.25
N GLN A 416 32.20 -0.76 20.25
CA GLN A 416 30.82 -0.66 20.69
C GLN A 416 30.76 0.00 22.07
N GLN A 417 30.34 1.27 22.11
CA GLN A 417 29.87 1.89 23.34
C GLN A 417 28.40 1.52 23.53
N GLN A 418 28.16 0.73 24.58
CA GLN A 418 26.84 0.46 25.13
C GLN A 418 26.11 1.77 25.45
N PRO A 419 24.79 1.87 25.23
CA PRO A 419 24.03 3.03 25.66
C PRO A 419 24.04 3.10 27.20
N ASN A 420 24.36 4.30 27.69
CA ASN A 420 24.42 4.66 29.10
C ASN A 420 23.13 4.29 29.84
N GLN A 421 23.34 3.78 31.05
CA GLN A 421 22.35 3.33 32.00
C GLN A 421 21.48 4.50 32.49
N GLU A 422 20.15 4.33 32.43
CA GLU A 422 19.21 5.15 33.18
C GLU A 422 19.45 5.04 34.70
N PRO A 423 19.28 6.12 35.48
CA PRO A 423 19.47 6.09 36.92
C PRO A 423 18.45 5.17 37.62
N ARG A 424 18.98 4.34 38.54
CA ARG A 424 18.33 3.22 39.24
C ARG A 424 17.13 3.56 40.13
N GLU A 425 16.67 4.80 40.19
CA GLU A 425 15.54 5.21 41.04
C GLU A 425 14.18 5.20 40.30
N VAL A 426 14.17 5.02 38.98
CA VAL A 426 12.91 4.94 38.19
C VAL A 426 12.42 3.48 38.03
N ARG A 427 13.31 2.49 38.22
CA ARG A 427 12.96 1.05 38.08
C ARG A 427 12.20 0.45 39.27
N GLN A 428 12.17 1.11 40.43
CA GLN A 428 11.38 0.63 41.58
C GLN A 428 9.95 1.18 41.65
N ALA A 429 9.59 2.15 40.81
CA ALA A 429 8.20 2.65 40.74
C ALA A 429 7.32 1.84 39.76
N ILE A 430 7.91 1.21 38.74
CA ILE A 430 7.17 0.46 37.70
C ILE A 430 7.01 -1.03 38.06
N ALA A 431 7.85 -1.58 38.93
CA ALA A 431 7.75 -2.99 39.37
C ALA A 431 6.69 -3.25 40.46
N THR A 432 6.10 -2.19 41.05
CA THR A 432 5.10 -2.31 42.13
C THR A 432 3.66 -2.12 41.63
N LEU A 433 3.47 -1.81 40.35
CA LEU A 433 2.13 -1.68 39.72
C LEU A 433 1.72 -2.91 38.89
N THR A 434 2.61 -3.86 38.64
CA THR A 434 2.33 -5.07 37.83
C THR A 434 1.99 -6.31 38.66
N THR A 435 1.83 -6.21 39.99
CA THR A 435 1.51 -7.34 40.88
C THR A 435 0.17 -7.22 41.62
N LEU A 436 -0.75 -6.35 41.18
CA LEU A 436 -2.10 -6.23 41.74
C LEU A 436 -3.25 -6.46 40.74
N HIS A 437 -2.98 -7.13 39.61
CA HIS A 437 -4.03 -7.52 38.65
C HIS A 437 -4.01 -9.00 38.25
N ASN A 438 -3.58 -9.87 39.17
CA ASN A 438 -3.85 -11.30 39.09
C ASN A 438 -4.15 -11.82 40.50
N TYR A 439 -5.38 -11.62 40.95
CA TYR A 439 -6.18 -12.54 41.78
C TYR A 439 -7.66 -12.21 41.61
#